data_AF-A0A2X1ND83-F1
#
_entry.id   AF-A0A2X1ND83-F1
#
_cell.length_a   1.000
_cell.length_b   1.000
_cell.length_c   1.000
_cell.angle_alpha   90.00
_cell.angle_beta   90.00
_cell.angle_gamma   90.00
#
_symmetry.space_group_name_H-M   'P 1'
#
loop_
_entity.id
_entity.type
_entity.pdbx_description
1 polymer ?
#
loop_
_entity_poly.entity_id
_entity_poly.type
_entity_poly.pdbx_seq_one_letter_code
_entity_poly.pdbx_strand_id
1 'polypeptide(L)' 'MNRSLLNYEAGLQLKHLGMDIDPDTPLKYLSIGQWQMVEIAKALARNAKIIAFDEPTSSLSAREIDNLSALFVNCEKRGG' A
#
# COMPACT_ATOMS: atom_id res chain seq x y z
N MET A 1 -7.44 15.51 14.88
CA MET A 1 -7.29 14.26 14.09
C MET A 1 -7.56 13.08 15.02
N ASN A 2 -8.52 12.22 14.71
CA ASN A 2 -8.81 11.03 15.52
C ASN A 2 -7.88 9.89 15.08
N ARG A 3 -6.92 9.52 15.93
CA ARG A 3 -5.88 8.51 15.62
C ARG A 3 -6.48 7.13 15.37
N SER A 4 -7.56 6.78 16.08
CA SER A 4 -8.26 5.51 15.91
C SER A 4 -8.95 5.41 14.54
N LEU A 5 -9.51 6.52 14.05
CA LEU A 5 -10.12 6.57 12.72
C LEU A 5 -9.06 6.43 11.61
N LEU A 6 -7.93 7.13 11.76
CA LEU A 6 -6.82 7.06 10.81
C LEU A 6 -6.23 5.65 10.72
N ASN A 7 -6.02 4.98 11.86
CA ASN A 7 -5.53 3.60 11.87
C ASN A 7 -6.55 2.64 11.26
N TYR A 8 -7.85 2.84 11.54
CA TYR A 8 -8.90 2.02 10.95
C TYR A 8 -8.93 2.14 9.41
N GLU A 9 -8.88 3.37 8.89
CA GLU A 9 -8.82 3.63 7.44
C GLU A 9 -7.55 3.03 6.82
N ALA A 10 -6.39 3.21 7.46
CA ALA A 10 -5.13 2.62 7.00
C ALA A 10 -5.21 1.09 6.96
N GLY A 11 -5.78 0.45 7.99
CA GLY A 11 -5.97 -0.99 8.04
C GLY A 11 -6.89 -1.50 6.93
N LEU A 12 -7.97 -0.78 6.62
CA LEU A 12 -8.84 -1.11 5.49
C LEU A 12 -8.10 -1.01 4.16
N GLN A 13 -7.29 0.03 3.96
CA GLN A 13 -6.49 0.17 2.73
C GLN A 13 -5.49 -0.98 2.61
N LEU A 14 -4.67 -1.23 3.64
CA LEU A 14 -3.69 -2.32 3.69
C LEU A 14 -4.35 -3.68 3.40
N LYS A 15 -5.53 -3.94 3.98
CA LYS A 15 -6.27 -5.17 3.73
C LYS A 15 -6.79 -5.28 2.31
N HIS A 16 -7.23 -4.19 1.68
CA HIS A 16 -7.55 -4.16 0.25
C HIS A 16 -6.32 -4.43 -0.63
N LEU A 17 -5.11 -4.12 -0.15
CA LEU A 17 -3.84 -4.46 -0.80
C LEU A 17 -3.44 -5.92 -0.60
N GLY A 18 -4.28 -6.73 0.06
CA GLY A 18 -3.92 -8.10 0.44
C GLY A 18 -2.79 -8.17 1.47
N MET A 19 -2.51 -7.06 2.15
CA MET A 19 -1.49 -6.96 3.18
C MET A 19 -2.11 -7.12 4.55
N ASP A 20 -1.61 -8.06 5.33
CA ASP A 20 -1.96 -8.24 6.73
C ASP A 20 -0.91 -7.55 7.61
N ILE A 21 -0.93 -6.21 7.58
CA ILE A 21 -0.05 -5.37 8.40
C ILE A 21 -0.92 -4.56 9.35
N ASP A 22 -0.61 -4.66 10.64
CA ASP A 22 -1.21 -3.78 11.65
C ASP A 22 -0.66 -2.35 11.45
N PRO A 23 -1.53 -1.34 11.22
CA PRO A 23 -1.15 0.06 11.05
C PRO A 23 -0.36 0.65 12.23
N ASP A 24 -0.49 0.08 13.44
CA ASP A 24 0.28 0.49 14.61
C ASP A 24 1.68 -0.15 14.68
N THR A 25 1.99 -1.10 13.78
CA THR A 25 3.32 -1.72 13.70
C THR A 25 4.37 -0.69 13.30
N PRO A 26 5.41 -0.47 14.12
CA PRO A 26 6.50 0.41 13.71
C PRO A 26 7.23 -0.13 12.49
N LEU A 27 7.49 0.77 11.53
CA LEU A 27 8.20 0.53 10.28
C LEU A 27 9.47 -0.32 10.39
N LYS A 28 10.24 -0.20 11.48
CA LYS A 28 11.47 -0.97 11.71
C LYS A 28 11.27 -2.48 11.90
N TYR A 29 10.04 -2.93 12.13
CA TYR A 29 9.68 -4.35 12.29
C TYR A 29 9.12 -4.97 11.01
N LEU A 30 8.94 -4.17 9.95
CA LEU A 30 8.47 -4.65 8.66
C LEU A 30 9.64 -5.14 7.82
N SER A 31 9.41 -6.13 6.96
CA SER A 31 10.35 -6.50 5.91
C SER A 31 10.51 -5.35 4.91
N ILE A 32 11.59 -5.38 4.12
CA ILE A 32 11.83 -4.38 3.08
C ILE A 32 10.66 -4.33 2.09
N GLY A 33 10.13 -5.48 1.67
CA GLY A 33 8.96 -5.57 0.79
C GLY A 33 7.68 -4.99 1.42
N GLN A 34 7.44 -5.27 2.70
CA GLN A 34 6.32 -4.67 3.44
C GLN A 34 6.45 -3.15 3.54
N TRP A 35 7.67 -2.65 3.78
CA TRP A 35 7.98 -1.22 3.78
C TRP A 35 7.62 -0.56 2.45
N GLN A 36 8.06 -1.19 1.36
CA GLN A 36 7.84 -0.71 0.01
C GLN A 36 6.35 -0.67 -0.30
N MET A 37 5.61 -1.72 0.05
CA MET A 37 4.16 -1.77 -0.13
C MET A 37 3.42 -0.70 0.68
N VAL A 38 3.86 -0.39 1.91
CA VAL A 38 3.28 0.72 2.72
C VAL A 38 3.52 2.08 2.05
N GLU A 39 4.69 2.33 1.46
CA GLU A 39 4.96 3.57 0.73
C GLU A 39 4.09 3.68 -0.54
N ILE A 40 3.90 2.58 -1.27
CA ILE A 40 2.99 2.55 -2.43
C ILE A 40 1.55 2.81 -1.98
N ALA A 41 1.09 2.16 -0.91
CA ALA A 41 -0.23 2.37 -0.30
C ALA A 41 -0.48 3.85 0.01
N LYS A 42 0.51 4.51 0.63
CA LYS A 42 0.45 5.94 0.98
C LYS A 42 0.41 6.83 -0.25
N ALA A 43 1.14 6.51 -1.30
CA ALA A 43 1.12 7.26 -2.55
C ALA A 43 -0.25 7.16 -3.24
N LEU A 44 -0.84 5.95 -3.27
CA LEU A 44 -2.17 5.71 -3.82
C LEU A 44 -3.27 6.42 -3.02
N ALA A 45 -3.22 6.34 -1.68
CA ALA A 45 -4.18 7.01 -0.80
C ALA A 45 -4.16 8.55 -0.93
N ARG A 46 -3.06 9.12 -1.42
CA ARG A 46 -2.93 10.56 -1.69
C ARG A 46 -3.46 10.99 -3.06
N ASN A 47 -4.15 10.09 -3.79
CA ASN A 47 -4.70 10.37 -5.12
C ASN A 47 -3.63 10.84 -6.12
N ALA A 48 -2.41 10.27 -6.00
CA ALA A 48 -1.31 10.62 -6.88
C ALA A 48 -1.67 10.26 -8.34
N LYS A 49 -1.67 11.27 -9.22
CA LYS A 49 -2.01 11.08 -10.65
C LYS A 49 -0.91 10.36 -11.44
N ILE A 50 0.33 10.45 -10.96
CA ILE A 50 1.50 9.81 -11.56
C ILE A 50 2.37 9.33 -10.40
N ILE A 51 2.70 8.04 -10.39
CA ILE A 51 3.65 7.47 -9.45
C ILE A 51 4.76 6.84 -10.26
N ALA A 52 5.96 7.40 -10.17
CA ALA A 52 7.16 6.86 -10.79
C ALA A 52 7.92 6.06 -9.73
N PHE A 53 8.21 4.80 -10.05
CA PHE A 53 9.03 3.94 -9.22
C PHE A 53 10.26 3.52 -10.00
N ASP A 54 11.42 3.53 -9.34
CA ASP A 54 12.65 2.92 -9.85
C ASP A 54 12.78 1.52 -9.25
N GLU A 55 12.67 0.50 -10.10
CA GLU A 55 12.63 -0.93 -9.74
C GLU A 55 11.80 -1.29 -8.47
N PRO A 56 10.49 -0.97 -8.42
CA PRO A 56 9.66 -1.13 -7.21
C PRO A 56 9.40 -2.58 -6.78
N THR A 57 9.63 -3.54 -7.68
CA THR A 57 9.25 -4.93 -7.50
C THR A 57 10.43 -5.83 -7.19
N SER A 58 11.67 -5.31 -7.21
CA SER A 58 12.90 -6.10 -7.00
C SER A 58 12.97 -6.73 -5.62
N SER A 59 12.31 -6.13 -4.62
CA SER A 59 12.24 -6.64 -3.24
C SER A 59 10.93 -7.36 -2.91
N LEU A 60 10.00 -7.45 -3.87
CA LEU A 60 8.67 -8.04 -3.69
C LEU A 60 8.63 -9.48 -4.23
N SER A 61 7.92 -10.35 -3.52
CA SER A 61 7.55 -11.67 -4.02
C SER A 61 6.50 -11.58 -5.13
N ALA A 62 6.39 -12.62 -5.96
CA ALA A 62 5.38 -12.68 -7.03
C ALA A 62 3.95 -12.41 -6.51
N ARG A 63 3.62 -12.91 -5.32
CA ARG A 63 2.31 -12.68 -4.68
C ARG A 63 2.09 -11.22 -4.27
N GLU A 64 3.13 -10.53 -3.82
CA GLU A 64 3.08 -9.11 -3.50
C GLU A 64 2.98 -8.25 -4.76
N ILE A 65 3.63 -8.66 -5.85
CA ILE A 65 3.52 -8.02 -7.17
C ILE A 65 2.09 -8.16 -7.72
N ASP A 66 1.48 -9.34 -7.63
CA ASP A 66 0.10 -9.57 -8.06
C ASP A 66 -0.87 -8.69 -7.27
N ASN A 67 -0.73 -8.67 -5.95
CA ASN A 67 -1.51 -7.80 -5.07
C ASN A 67 -1.33 -6.32 -5.43
N LEU A 68 -0.09 -5.91 -5.71
CA LEU A 68 0.24 -4.54 -6.11
C LEU A 68 -0.39 -4.17 -7.46
N SER A 69 -0.32 -5.06 -8.44
CA SER A 69 -0.91 -4.86 -9.77
C SER A 69 -2.44 -4.68 -9.70
N ALA A 70 -3.11 -5.43 -8.83
CA ALA A 70 -4.55 -5.33 -8.61
C ALA A 70 -4.96 -3.94 -8.08
N LEU A 71 -4.07 -3.24 -7.37
CA LEU A 71 -4.34 -1.89 -6.85
C LEU A 71 -4.28 -0.81 -7.92
N PHE A 72 -3.31 -0.89 -8.82
CA PHE A 72 -3.25 0.03 -9.96
C PHE A 72 -4.54 -0.07 -10.79
N VAL A 73 -5.01 -1.30 -11.05
CA VAL A 73 -6.26 -1.55 -11.78
C VAL A 73 -7.49 -1.01 -11.04
N ASN A 74 -7.54 -1.13 -9.71
CA ASN A 74 -8.70 -0.67 -8.93
C ASN A 74 -8.71 0.87 -8.73
N CYS A 75 -7.54 1.51 -8.74
CA CYS A 75 -7.43 2.97 -8.71
C CYS A 75 -7.92 3.62 -10.02
N GLU A 76 -7.67 3.00 -11.18
CA GLU A 76 -8.24 3.49 -12.46
C GLU A 76 -9.76 3.50 -12.44
N LYS A 77 -10.41 2.49 -11.83
CA LYS A 77 -11.88 2.39 -11.77
C LYS A 77 -12.56 3.45 -10.91
N ARG A 78 -11.84 4.15 -10.03
CA ARG A 78 -12.39 5.24 -9.19
C ARG A 78 -12.10 6.64 -9.74
N GLY A 79 -11.35 6.74 -10.84
CA GLY A 79 -10.95 8.00 -11.47
C GLY A 79 -11.71 8.38 -12.75
N GLY A 80 -12.80 7.67 -13.07
CA GLY A 80 -13.70 7.96 -14.19
C GLY A 80 -15.06 8.44 -13.72
#